data_AF-A0A259LXD4-F1
#
_entry.id   AF-A0A259LXD4-F1
#
_cell.length_a   1.000
_cell.length_b   1.000
_cell.length_c   1.000
_cell.angle_alpha   90.00
_cell.angle_beta   90.00
_cell.angle_gamma   90.00
#
_symmetry.space_group_name_H-M   'P 1'
#
loop_
_entity.id
_entity.type
_entity.pdbx_description
1 polymer ?
#
loop_
_entity_poly.entity_id
_entity_poly.type
_entity_poly.pdbx_seq_one_letter_code
_entity_poly.pdbx_strand_id
1 'polypeptide(L)'
;MTLPQSDLAEAGTIAAAPEASPEATLAGPPRFHGKTGDDVYIYHQVWGDCAMLDHGVGRNYAWGRYRMPLNGVSHQIVEEGIRFTCADGSDCIEGGILEDTPGRTSEHTVPFQSAEFTATYLAQVADLRAACQAAVPAP
;
A
#
# COMPACT_ATOMS: atom_id res chain seq x y z
N MET A 1 -55.68 -25.78 42.97
CA MET A 1 -55.35 -24.43 42.49
C MET A 1 -54.53 -24.65 41.22
N THR A 2 -55.18 -24.54 40.06
CA THR A 2 -54.68 -25.02 38.76
C THR A 2 -54.29 -23.81 37.93
N LEU A 3 -53.04 -23.76 37.44
CA LEU A 3 -52.58 -22.73 36.50
C LEU A 3 -52.83 -23.20 35.06
N PRO A 4 -53.32 -22.34 34.16
CA PRO A 4 -53.49 -22.70 32.76
C PRO A 4 -52.14 -22.74 32.02
N GLN A 5 -52.04 -23.66 31.06
CA GLN A 5 -50.92 -23.81 30.13
C GLN A 5 -50.98 -22.68 29.08
N SER A 6 -49.86 -21.98 28.88
CA SER A 6 -49.70 -21.03 27.79
C SER A 6 -49.21 -21.76 26.55
N ASP A 7 -50.04 -21.76 25.51
CA ASP A 7 -49.69 -22.16 24.15
C ASP A 7 -48.56 -21.28 23.60
N LEU A 8 -47.45 -21.91 23.22
CA LEU A 8 -46.36 -21.27 22.49
C LEU A 8 -46.69 -21.27 20.99
N ALA A 9 -46.83 -20.07 20.44
CA ALA A 9 -47.13 -19.82 19.03
C ALA A 9 -46.02 -20.31 18.08
N GLU A 10 -46.46 -20.79 16.91
CA GLU A 10 -45.64 -21.15 15.75
C GLU A 10 -44.66 -20.04 15.32
N ALA A 11 -43.40 -20.41 15.12
CA ALA A 11 -42.39 -19.55 14.52
C ALA A 11 -42.62 -19.47 13.01
N GLY A 12 -43.19 -18.35 12.55
CA GLY A 12 -43.31 -18.04 11.12
C GLY A 12 -41.92 -17.90 10.48
N THR A 13 -41.68 -18.67 9.41
CA THR A 13 -40.51 -18.54 8.54
C THR A 13 -40.51 -17.17 7.86
N ILE A 14 -39.50 -16.35 8.14
CA ILE A 14 -39.25 -15.12 7.39
C ILE A 14 -38.54 -15.51 6.10
N ALA A 15 -39.19 -15.28 4.96
CA ALA A 15 -38.57 -15.43 3.64
C ALA A 15 -37.39 -14.47 3.51
N ALA A 16 -36.23 -14.98 3.09
CA ALA A 16 -35.04 -14.18 2.83
C ALA A 16 -35.32 -13.15 1.73
N ALA A 17 -35.01 -11.89 2.00
CA ALA A 17 -35.06 -10.82 1.01
C ALA A 17 -34.03 -11.08 -0.11
N PRO A 18 -34.32 -10.69 -1.36
CA PRO A 18 -33.42 -10.90 -2.49
C PRO A 18 -32.07 -10.20 -2.26
N GLU A 19 -31.01 -10.93 -2.56
CA GLU A 19 -29.62 -10.49 -2.43
C GLU A 19 -29.38 -9.20 -3.23
N ALA A 20 -28.75 -8.23 -2.55
CA ALA A 20 -28.40 -6.96 -3.15
C ALA A 20 -27.48 -7.16 -4.37
N SER A 21 -27.81 -6.43 -5.44
CA SER A 21 -27.01 -6.25 -6.65
C SER A 21 -25.55 -5.90 -6.32
N PRO A 22 -24.55 -6.32 -7.12
CA PRO A 22 -23.17 -5.95 -6.86
C PRO A 22 -23.04 -4.43 -7.00
N GLU A 23 -22.94 -3.74 -5.86
CA GLU A 23 -22.45 -2.37 -5.84
C GLU A 23 -21.10 -2.36 -6.56
N ALA A 24 -21.04 -1.62 -7.67
CA ALA A 24 -19.77 -1.22 -8.23
C ALA A 24 -19.08 -0.38 -7.15
N THR A 25 -18.22 -1.02 -6.37
CA THR A 25 -17.30 -0.34 -5.47
C THR A 25 -16.63 0.74 -6.31
N LEU A 26 -16.88 2.01 -6.02
CA LEU A 26 -16.16 3.12 -6.63
C LEU A 26 -14.68 2.88 -6.32
N ALA A 27 -13.96 2.32 -7.27
CA ALA A 27 -12.56 2.00 -7.10
C ALA A 27 -11.83 3.35 -6.90
N GLY A 28 -11.35 3.57 -5.68
CA GLY A 28 -10.48 4.72 -5.40
C GLY A 28 -9.23 4.69 -6.28
N PRO A 29 -8.42 5.76 -6.27
CA PRO A 29 -7.20 5.80 -7.07
C PRO A 29 -6.31 4.58 -6.78
N PRO A 30 -5.61 4.02 -7.79
CA PRO A 30 -4.71 2.90 -7.61
C PRO A 30 -3.71 3.15 -6.48
N ARG A 31 -3.61 2.20 -5.55
CA ARG A 31 -2.70 2.26 -4.40
C ARG A 31 -2.39 0.87 -3.85
N PHE A 32 -1.24 0.72 -3.19
CA PHE A 32 -0.90 -0.48 -2.43
C PHE A 32 -0.21 -0.11 -1.11
N HIS A 33 -0.28 -0.98 -0.11
CA HIS A 33 0.46 -0.87 1.15
C HIS A 33 1.00 -2.24 1.54
N GLY A 34 2.23 -2.26 2.06
CA GLY A 34 2.89 -3.50 2.48
C GLY A 34 4.05 -3.26 3.45
N LYS A 35 4.76 -4.33 3.74
CA LYS A 35 5.98 -4.36 4.54
C LYS A 35 7.11 -4.93 3.69
N THR A 36 8.35 -4.68 4.07
CA THR A 36 9.51 -5.23 3.33
C THR A 36 9.98 -6.60 3.85
N GLY A 37 9.30 -7.13 4.87
CA GLY A 37 9.51 -8.46 5.43
C GLY A 37 8.86 -8.63 6.81
N ASP A 38 9.33 -9.65 7.52
CA ASP A 38 8.94 -10.03 8.88
C ASP A 38 9.99 -9.60 9.94
N ASP A 39 9.72 -9.92 11.22
CA ASP A 39 10.56 -9.59 12.38
C ASP A 39 10.94 -8.09 12.44
N VAL A 40 12.21 -7.75 12.24
CA VAL A 40 12.69 -6.37 12.26
C VAL A 40 12.26 -5.60 11.00
N TYR A 41 11.99 -6.29 9.89
CA TYR A 41 11.56 -5.68 8.63
C TYR A 41 10.11 -5.20 8.67
N ILE A 42 9.31 -5.58 9.69
CA ILE A 42 7.96 -5.01 9.86
C ILE A 42 8.00 -3.50 10.16
N TYR A 43 9.15 -2.97 10.59
CA TYR A 43 9.38 -1.55 10.79
C TYR A 43 9.70 -0.82 9.49
N HIS A 44 9.87 -1.53 8.39
CA HIS A 44 10.03 -0.98 7.05
C HIS A 44 8.70 -1.17 6.30
N GLN A 45 7.95 -0.08 6.20
CA GLN A 45 6.67 -0.07 5.51
C GLN A 45 6.83 0.59 4.15
N VAL A 46 6.13 0.04 3.16
CA VAL A 46 6.12 0.57 1.80
C VAL A 46 4.70 0.86 1.37
N TRP A 47 4.51 1.99 0.71
CA TRP A 47 3.23 2.42 0.15
C TRP A 47 3.45 2.98 -1.25
N GLY A 48 2.41 2.98 -2.07
CA GLY A 48 2.47 3.62 -3.38
C GLY A 48 1.11 4.10 -3.85
N ASP A 49 1.12 5.22 -4.59
CA ASP A 49 0.02 5.76 -5.37
C ASP A 49 0.52 6.31 -6.72
N CYS A 50 -0.37 6.91 -7.51
CA CYS A 50 0.00 7.42 -8.84
C CYS A 50 1.00 8.59 -8.84
N ALA A 51 1.30 9.19 -7.69
CA ALA A 51 2.30 10.24 -7.56
C ALA A 51 3.63 9.70 -7.00
N MET A 52 3.58 8.88 -5.95
CA MET A 52 4.73 8.57 -5.12
C MET A 52 4.80 7.10 -4.73
N LEU A 53 6.02 6.62 -4.57
CA LEU A 53 6.37 5.50 -3.71
C LEU A 53 6.86 6.05 -2.37
N ASP A 54 6.49 5.43 -1.26
CA ASP A 54 6.84 5.85 0.08
C ASP A 54 7.50 4.68 0.83
N HIS A 55 8.63 4.95 1.46
CA HIS A 55 9.29 4.02 2.36
C HIS A 55 9.45 4.66 3.73
N GLY A 56 8.75 4.09 4.70
CA GLY A 56 8.75 4.51 6.09
C GLY A 56 9.54 3.57 6.97
N VAL A 57 10.37 4.14 7.87
CA VAL A 57 11.26 3.41 8.76
C VAL A 57 10.89 3.67 10.22
N GLY A 58 10.66 2.59 10.98
CA GLY A 58 10.24 2.63 12.37
C GLY A 58 8.73 2.76 12.57
N ARG A 59 8.30 2.72 13.84
CA ARG A 59 6.88 2.97 14.19
C ARG A 59 6.55 4.41 13.83
N ASN A 60 5.44 4.61 13.12
CA ASN A 60 5.00 5.94 12.66
C ASN A 60 6.09 6.72 11.91
N TYR A 61 6.99 6.03 11.21
CA TYR A 61 8.08 6.65 10.43
C TYR A 61 9.08 7.45 11.28
N ALA A 62 9.16 7.17 12.58
CA ALA A 62 9.98 7.93 13.53
C ALA A 62 11.48 7.90 13.24
N TRP A 63 11.96 6.94 12.44
CA TRP A 63 13.37 6.81 12.08
C TRP A 63 13.67 7.25 10.65
N GLY A 64 12.63 7.58 9.87
CA GLY A 64 12.80 8.10 8.52
C GLY A 64 11.56 7.90 7.67
N ARG A 65 11.33 8.82 6.74
CA ARG A 65 10.36 8.68 5.66
C ARG A 65 11.00 9.13 4.35
N TYR A 66 10.84 8.33 3.31
CA TYR A 66 11.41 8.58 1.99
C TYR A 66 10.31 8.54 0.94
N ARG A 67 10.09 9.66 0.23
CA ARG A 67 9.07 9.79 -0.81
C ARG A 67 9.75 9.94 -2.16
N MET A 68 9.47 8.98 -3.03
CA MET A 68 10.12 8.81 -4.33
C MET A 68 9.06 9.01 -5.42
N PRO A 69 9.20 9.99 -6.34
CA PRO A 69 8.24 10.19 -7.41
C PRO A 69 8.10 8.93 -8.27
N LEU A 70 6.90 8.38 -8.40
CA LEU A 70 6.67 7.11 -9.09
C LEU A 70 7.36 7.10 -10.46
N ASN A 71 7.09 8.10 -11.29
CA ASN A 71 7.67 8.20 -12.64
C ASN A 71 9.03 8.91 -12.69
N GLY A 72 9.54 9.41 -11.56
CA GLY A 72 10.82 10.12 -11.48
C GLY A 72 12.00 9.25 -11.04
N VAL A 73 11.77 7.98 -10.67
CA VAL A 73 12.82 7.06 -10.24
C VAL A 73 12.91 5.81 -11.10
N SER A 74 14.14 5.35 -11.35
CA SER A 74 14.46 3.99 -11.80
C SER A 74 14.79 3.12 -10.58
N HIS A 75 14.88 1.79 -10.79
CA HIS A 75 15.24 0.87 -9.71
C HIS A 75 16.25 -0.19 -10.17
N GLN A 76 17.05 -0.65 -9.21
CA GLN A 76 17.97 -1.78 -9.36
C GLN A 76 17.88 -2.68 -8.13
N ILE A 77 17.81 -4.00 -8.35
CA ILE A 77 17.94 -4.98 -7.26
C ILE A 77 19.40 -5.02 -6.82
N VAL A 78 19.64 -4.83 -5.53
CA VAL A 78 20.95 -4.88 -4.87
C VAL A 78 20.92 -5.91 -3.74
N GLU A 79 22.07 -6.28 -3.19
CA GLU A 79 22.17 -7.31 -2.14
C GLU A 79 21.24 -7.02 -0.94
N GLU A 80 21.11 -5.76 -0.55
CA GLU A 80 20.34 -5.33 0.60
C GLU A 80 18.86 -5.04 0.29
N GLY A 81 18.40 -5.12 -0.96
CA GLY A 81 17.02 -4.82 -1.35
C GLY A 81 16.91 -4.14 -2.71
N ILE A 82 16.20 -3.01 -2.76
CA ILE A 82 15.96 -2.26 -4.00
C ILE A 82 16.53 -0.85 -3.85
N ARG A 83 17.48 -0.51 -4.72
CA ARG A 83 17.95 0.86 -4.86
C ARG A 83 17.08 1.60 -5.85
N PHE A 84 16.53 2.73 -5.42
CA PHE A 84 15.85 3.71 -6.26
C PHE A 84 16.80 4.87 -6.55
N THR A 85 16.82 5.31 -7.81
CA THR A 85 17.66 6.42 -8.26
C THR A 85 16.84 7.36 -9.12
N CYS A 86 17.00 8.67 -8.92
CA CYS A 86 16.35 9.68 -9.73
C CYS A 86 16.80 9.57 -11.19
N ALA A 87 15.82 9.46 -12.10
CA ALA A 87 16.07 9.11 -13.50
C ALA A 87 16.88 10.18 -14.26
N ASP A 88 16.82 11.44 -13.82
CA ASP A 88 17.52 12.58 -14.40
C ASP A 88 18.82 12.94 -13.66
N GLY A 89 19.19 12.16 -12.63
CA GLY A 89 20.36 12.43 -11.79
C GLY A 89 20.18 13.60 -10.80
N SER A 90 18.98 14.17 -10.69
CA SER A 90 18.67 15.20 -9.69
C SER A 90 18.47 14.60 -8.28
N ASP A 91 18.42 15.47 -7.26
CA ASP A 91 17.97 15.08 -5.93
C ASP A 91 16.43 15.15 -5.87
N CYS A 92 15.76 14.09 -6.34
CA CYS A 92 14.31 14.04 -6.46
C CYS A 92 13.60 13.36 -5.27
N ILE A 93 14.30 12.52 -4.50
CA ILE A 93 13.74 11.75 -3.39
C ILE A 93 13.71 12.63 -2.15
N GLU A 94 12.53 12.88 -1.60
CA GLU A 94 12.37 13.60 -0.33
C GLU A 94 12.67 12.64 0.82
N GLY A 95 13.58 12.99 1.72
CA GLY A 95 13.98 12.10 2.82
C GLY A 95 14.43 12.86 4.06
N GLY A 96 14.12 12.32 5.24
CA GLY A 96 14.50 12.92 6.51
C GLY A 96 14.05 12.12 7.73
N ILE A 97 14.69 12.37 8.88
CA ILE A 97 14.23 11.91 10.20
C ILE A 97 13.19 12.94 10.68
N LEU A 98 11.96 12.48 10.88
CA LEU A 98 10.79 13.31 11.20
C LEU A 98 10.43 14.31 10.08
N GLU A 99 9.18 14.77 10.06
CA GLU A 99 8.60 15.62 9.01
C GLU A 99 9.35 16.97 8.82
N ASP A 100 10.24 17.32 9.76
CA ASP A 100 10.86 18.64 9.90
C ASP A 100 12.22 18.79 9.18
N THR A 101 12.79 17.73 8.61
CA THR A 101 14.10 17.81 7.92
C THR A 101 14.04 17.27 6.49
N PRO A 102 13.35 17.93 5.54
CA PRO A 102 13.24 17.46 4.16
C PRO A 102 14.54 17.74 3.39
N GLY A 103 15.53 16.87 3.59
CA GLY A 103 16.62 16.73 2.64
C GLY A 103 16.08 16.14 1.34
N ARG A 104 16.80 16.37 0.24
CA ARG A 104 16.60 15.61 -0.98
C ARG A 104 17.86 14.82 -1.30
N THR A 105 17.68 13.64 -1.85
CA THR A 105 18.76 12.75 -2.29
C THR A 105 18.46 12.23 -3.69
N SER A 106 19.51 11.88 -4.43
CA SER A 106 19.42 11.29 -5.76
C SER A 106 19.20 9.78 -5.73
N GLU A 107 19.49 9.13 -4.61
CA GLU A 107 19.27 7.70 -4.41
C GLU A 107 18.82 7.33 -2.99
N HIS A 108 18.08 6.24 -2.90
CA HIS A 108 17.64 5.63 -1.64
C HIS A 108 17.51 4.11 -1.80
N THR A 109 17.95 3.35 -0.81
CA THR A 109 17.79 1.88 -0.80
C THR A 109 16.70 1.49 0.17
N VAL A 110 15.68 0.77 -0.32
CA VAL A 110 14.64 0.15 0.48
C VAL A 110 15.07 -1.28 0.78
N PRO A 111 15.30 -1.63 2.06
CA PRO A 111 15.77 -2.96 2.40
C PRO A 111 14.61 -3.96 2.39
N PHE A 112 14.87 -5.16 1.86
CA PHE A 112 13.88 -6.25 1.83
C PHE A 112 14.49 -7.51 2.44
N GLN A 113 13.69 -8.23 3.23
CA GLN A 113 14.16 -9.42 3.94
C GLN A 113 14.54 -10.55 2.98
N SER A 114 13.85 -10.67 1.85
CA SER A 114 14.05 -11.75 0.90
C SER A 114 13.78 -11.32 -0.54
N ALA A 115 14.28 -12.12 -1.49
CA ALA A 115 14.02 -11.93 -2.91
C ALA A 115 12.51 -12.03 -3.24
N GLU A 116 11.75 -12.80 -2.47
CA GLU A 116 10.30 -12.94 -2.65
C GLU A 116 9.56 -11.64 -2.32
N PHE A 117 9.90 -10.98 -1.20
CA PHE A 117 9.33 -9.68 -0.87
C PHE A 117 9.73 -8.61 -1.90
N THR A 118 10.98 -8.62 -2.35
CA THR A 118 11.46 -7.76 -3.44
C THR A 118 10.63 -7.95 -4.72
N ALA A 119 10.44 -9.20 -5.15
CA ALA A 119 9.68 -9.52 -6.36
C ALA A 119 8.21 -9.11 -6.24
N THR A 120 7.59 -9.39 -5.09
CA THR A 120 6.19 -9.02 -4.80
C THR A 120 6.00 -7.50 -4.88
N TYR A 121 6.88 -6.73 -4.24
CA TYR A 121 6.81 -5.28 -4.26
C TYR A 121 7.04 -4.71 -5.67
N LEU A 122 8.00 -5.23 -6.43
CA LEU A 122 8.23 -4.79 -7.81
C LEU A 122 7.04 -5.09 -8.72
N ALA A 123 6.37 -6.22 -8.54
CA ALA A 123 5.11 -6.52 -9.24
C ALA A 123 4.03 -5.49 -8.90
N GLN A 124 3.83 -5.17 -7.63
CA GLN A 124 2.88 -4.14 -7.19
C GLN A 124 3.20 -2.75 -7.78
N VAL A 125 4.49 -2.38 -7.85
CA VAL A 125 4.91 -1.11 -8.48
C VAL A 125 4.63 -1.12 -9.99
N ALA A 126 4.88 -2.23 -10.67
CA ALA A 126 4.58 -2.37 -12.10
C ALA A 126 3.07 -2.26 -12.38
N ASP A 127 2.25 -2.97 -11.60
CA ASP A 127 0.79 -2.92 -11.69
C ASP A 127 0.27 -1.51 -11.40
N LEU A 128 0.81 -0.84 -10.37
CA LEU A 128 0.47 0.53 -10.03
C LEU A 128 0.77 1.48 -11.20
N ARG A 129 1.97 1.40 -11.81
CA ARG A 129 2.32 2.24 -12.97
C ARG A 129 1.35 2.02 -14.13
N ALA A 130 1.04 0.77 -14.45
CA ALA A 130 0.12 0.43 -15.53
C ALA A 130 -1.29 0.98 -15.25
N ALA A 131 -1.80 0.82 -14.03
CA ALA A 131 -3.10 1.33 -13.63
C ALA A 131 -3.16 2.86 -13.67
N CYS A 132 -2.12 3.55 -13.21
CA CYS A 132 -2.05 5.01 -13.22
C CYS A 132 -1.97 5.59 -14.64
N GLN A 133 -1.30 4.91 -15.57
CA GLN A 133 -1.28 5.30 -16.98
C GLN A 133 -2.64 5.11 -17.65
N ALA A 134 -3.35 4.03 -17.34
CA ALA A 134 -4.69 3.78 -17.87
C ALA A 134 -5.75 4.78 -17.35
N ALA A 135 -5.52 5.37 -16.17
CA ALA A 135 -6.42 6.33 -15.55
C ALA A 135 -6.26 7.78 -16.09
N VAL A 136 -5.19 8.07 -16.85
CA VAL A 136 -5.03 9.37 -17.52
C VAL A 136 -5.86 9.34 -18.81
N PRO A 137 -6.94 10.13 -18.92
CA PRO A 137 -7.71 10.18 -20.16
C PRO A 137 -6.80 10.66 -21.31
N ALA A 138 -6.90 9.98 -22.46
CA ALA A 138 -6.23 10.44 -23.68
C ALA A 138 -6.66 11.89 -23.99
N PRO A 139 -5.73 12.74 -24.46
CA PRO A 139 -6.03 14.13 -24.77
C PRO A 139 -7.08 14.29 -25.88
#